data_AF-A0A947UXL0-F1
#
_entry.id   AF-A0A947UXL0-F1
#
_cell.length_a   1.000
_cell.length_b   1.000
_cell.length_c   1.000
_cell.angle_alpha   90.00
_cell.angle_beta   90.00
_cell.angle_gamma   90.00
#
_symmetry.space_group_name_H-M   'P 1'
#
loop_
_entity.id
_entity.type
_entity.pdbx_description
1 polymer ?
#
loop_
_entity_poly.entity_id
_entity_poly.type
_entity_poly.pdbx_seq_one_letter_code
_entity_poly.pdbx_strand_id
1 'polypeptide(L)'
;MSSASTGGPTLAIIALSGEAPSVPTRQGSFGTVTVHALPKGAAPDRETALSASIETARSAGADWMIALAPGESLTDDALELVSPALDLCDAIFGAAHLTGSGDPVARLTRLAFDTADRLPHALLNWWMPNAHFIRVETAHGALAALRSPDTGHWRLDYLFSLWATARCLKSAQPLLELDEEPQPLGAPAREHVLRHLSAVPVFLPVVHGDTEYFLPYTGQNAGIEREQSRGLFFEAMELEELRKAVKPRAHIVDVGANTGNHTIFFAGPMRAASVMPFEPLPAAARALESAVRRNELSNVDLSNLGIGVGDRAGRAKLTFSDRGGLGATSLVPDPEGEISVATLDSMVSGPVDFLKIDVEGMEMSVLAGAEQLIRRTRPLIYIEIANANTSAFVEWLDAARYQVERIFTDKGHANYLIAPKVVA
;
A
#
# COMPACT_ATOMS: atom_id res chain seq x y z
N MET A 1 0.82 45.17 -27.84
CA MET A 1 2.08 44.71 -27.23
C MET A 1 2.17 45.29 -25.84
N SER A 2 1.64 44.54 -24.87
CA SER A 2 1.80 44.81 -23.43
C SER A 2 3.06 44.07 -22.99
N SER A 3 4.00 44.78 -22.38
CA SER A 3 5.23 44.22 -21.82
C SER A 3 4.88 43.33 -20.63
N ALA A 4 4.83 42.01 -20.85
CA ALA A 4 4.82 41.05 -19.75
C ALA A 4 6.13 41.22 -18.95
N SER A 5 6.01 41.42 -17.64
CA SER A 5 7.16 41.52 -16.74
C SER A 5 7.98 40.23 -16.80
N THR A 6 9.26 40.37 -17.12
CA THR A 6 10.26 39.29 -17.26
C THR A 6 10.77 38.74 -15.92
N GLY A 7 9.95 38.77 -14.86
CA GLY A 7 10.32 38.26 -13.54
C GLY A 7 9.73 36.87 -13.32
N GLY A 8 10.56 35.86 -13.05
CA GLY A 8 10.09 34.55 -12.58
C GLY A 8 9.36 34.67 -11.23
N PRO A 9 8.72 33.59 -10.74
CA PRO A 9 7.95 33.62 -9.51
C PRO A 9 8.80 34.05 -8.30
N THR A 10 8.15 34.60 -7.28
CA THR A 10 8.81 35.02 -6.04
C THR A 10 8.77 33.91 -4.99
N LEU A 11 9.85 33.77 -4.20
CA LEU A 11 10.00 32.77 -3.14
C LEU A 11 10.28 33.43 -1.79
N ALA A 12 9.60 33.00 -0.74
CA ALA A 12 9.93 33.27 0.65
C ALA A 12 10.52 32.02 1.34
N ILE A 13 11.78 32.10 1.77
CA ILE A 13 12.42 31.09 2.62
C ILE A 13 12.26 31.55 4.07
N ILE A 14 11.66 30.72 4.92
CA ILE A 14 11.27 31.09 6.27
C ILE A 14 11.93 30.12 7.26
N ALA A 15 12.82 30.63 8.12
CA ALA A 15 13.36 29.83 9.21
C ALA A 15 12.48 29.87 10.46
N LEU A 16 12.26 28.69 11.04
CA LEU A 16 11.51 28.51 12.28
C LEU A 16 12.43 28.59 13.53
N SER A 17 13.75 28.62 13.35
CA SER A 17 14.75 28.70 14.42
C SER A 17 14.93 30.11 15.01
N GLY A 18 14.47 31.14 14.30
CA GLY A 18 14.69 32.55 14.65
C GLY A 18 15.98 33.15 14.10
N GLU A 19 16.79 32.37 13.37
CA GLU A 19 17.97 32.84 12.66
C GLU A 19 17.76 32.73 11.14
N ALA A 20 18.25 33.70 10.38
CA ALA A 20 18.09 33.68 8.93
C ALA A 20 18.85 32.49 8.31
N PRO A 21 18.20 31.64 7.50
CA PRO A 21 18.84 30.50 6.84
C PRO A 21 19.82 30.98 5.78
N SER A 22 20.80 30.13 5.45
CA SER A 22 21.61 30.32 4.24
C SER A 22 20.72 30.31 3.00
N VAL A 23 21.03 31.20 2.06
CA VAL A 23 20.35 31.23 0.76
C VAL A 23 21.19 30.44 -0.23
N PRO A 24 20.61 29.49 -0.97
CA PRO A 24 21.29 28.83 -2.07
C PRO A 24 21.88 29.87 -3.04
N THR A 25 23.11 29.62 -3.48
CA THR A 25 23.84 30.57 -4.35
C THR A 25 23.20 30.69 -5.75
N ARG A 26 22.47 29.64 -6.18
CA ARG A 26 21.77 29.60 -7.46
C ARG A 26 20.28 29.81 -7.24
N GLN A 27 19.71 30.85 -7.85
CA GLN A 27 18.28 31.19 -7.70
C GLN A 27 17.35 30.41 -8.67
N GLY A 28 17.91 29.67 -9.62
CA GLY A 28 17.13 28.94 -10.62
C GLY A 28 16.20 29.86 -11.41
N SER A 29 14.93 29.47 -11.56
CA SER A 29 13.90 30.23 -12.26
C SER A 29 13.13 31.22 -11.38
N PHE A 30 13.45 31.33 -10.08
CA PHE A 30 12.82 32.33 -9.22
C PHE A 30 13.33 33.72 -9.55
N GLY A 31 12.41 34.68 -9.73
CA GLY A 31 12.76 36.06 -10.04
C GLY A 31 13.20 36.86 -8.80
N THR A 32 12.69 36.50 -7.63
CA THR A 32 13.07 37.12 -6.36
C THR A 32 13.00 36.09 -5.25
N VAL A 33 14.07 35.99 -4.45
CA VAL A 33 14.14 35.14 -3.26
C VAL A 33 14.30 36.04 -2.04
N THR A 34 13.39 35.92 -1.09
CA THR A 34 13.41 36.66 0.18
C THR A 34 13.58 35.69 1.34
N VAL A 35 14.19 36.17 2.42
CA VAL A 35 14.49 35.37 3.60
C VAL A 35 13.87 36.02 4.82
N HIS A 36 13.17 35.22 5.60
CA HIS A 36 12.50 35.64 6.83
C HIS A 36 12.83 34.67 7.96
N ALA A 37 12.74 35.15 9.19
CA ALA A 37 12.85 34.31 10.38
C ALA A 37 11.66 34.60 11.28
N LEU A 38 10.95 33.55 11.71
CA LEU A 38 9.91 33.71 12.72
C LEU A 38 10.55 34.03 14.07
N PRO A 39 9.99 34.95 14.88
CA PRO A 39 10.55 35.27 16.18
C PRO A 39 10.63 34.01 17.06
N LYS A 40 11.71 33.87 17.83
CA LYS A 40 11.91 32.73 18.72
C LYS A 40 10.75 32.61 19.72
N GLY A 41 10.07 31.47 19.73
CA GLY A 41 8.90 31.24 20.60
C GLY A 41 7.58 31.84 20.08
N ALA A 42 7.53 32.39 18.86
CA ALA A 42 6.30 32.90 18.25
C ALA A 42 5.26 31.81 17.93
N ALA A 43 5.70 30.57 17.79
CA ALA A 43 4.85 29.41 17.55
C ALA A 43 5.14 28.32 18.60
N PRO A 44 4.15 27.93 19.43
CA PRO A 44 4.34 26.91 20.46
C PRO A 44 4.44 25.49 19.87
N ASP A 45 3.98 25.31 18.63
CA ASP A 45 3.97 24.04 17.91
C ASP A 45 4.18 24.25 16.40
N ARG A 46 4.33 23.14 15.67
CA ARG A 46 4.59 23.15 14.22
C ARG A 46 3.40 23.59 13.38
N GLU A 47 2.17 23.44 13.85
CA GLU A 47 0.97 23.85 13.11
C GLU A 47 0.89 25.39 13.09
N THR A 48 1.04 25.98 14.26
CA THR A 48 1.11 27.44 14.43
C THR A 48 2.29 28.03 13.66
N ALA A 49 3.43 27.32 13.62
CA ALA A 49 4.60 27.74 12.86
C ALA A 49 4.33 27.77 11.34
N LEU A 50 3.60 26.78 10.81
CA LEU A 50 3.20 26.78 9.40
C LEU A 50 2.23 27.93 9.11
N SER A 51 1.23 28.17 9.96
CA SER A 51 0.30 29.30 9.82
C SER A 51 1.03 30.65 9.77
N ALA A 52 1.93 30.90 10.73
CA ALA A 52 2.72 32.13 10.77
C ALA A 52 3.67 32.29 9.57
N SER A 53 4.20 31.17 9.07
CA SER A 53 5.02 31.17 7.85
C SER A 53 4.19 31.57 6.62
N ILE A 54 2.96 31.08 6.50
CA ILE A 54 2.04 31.45 5.41
C ILE A 54 1.75 32.96 5.48
N GLU A 55 1.41 33.49 6.64
CA GLU A 55 1.13 34.93 6.82
C GLU A 55 2.33 35.82 6.47
N THR A 56 3.53 35.37 6.84
CA THR A 56 4.78 36.05 6.51
C THR A 56 5.02 36.07 5.00
N ALA A 57 4.87 34.92 4.33
CA ALA A 57 5.01 34.80 2.88
C ALA A 57 3.97 35.67 2.12
N ARG A 58 2.71 35.67 2.58
CA ARG A 58 1.64 36.53 2.03
C ARG A 58 1.96 38.01 2.18
N SER A 59 2.43 38.43 3.36
CA SER A 59 2.79 39.82 3.64
C SER A 59 3.97 40.28 2.80
N ALA A 60 4.89 39.36 2.46
CA ALA A 60 6.00 39.61 1.54
C ALA A 60 5.61 39.60 0.06
N GLY A 61 4.36 39.25 -0.28
CA GLY A 61 3.90 39.13 -1.67
C GLY A 61 4.56 37.96 -2.41
N ALA A 62 4.93 36.89 -1.71
CA ALA A 62 5.58 35.73 -2.30
C ALA A 62 4.59 34.80 -3.01
N ASP A 63 4.95 34.28 -4.19
CA ASP A 63 4.17 33.25 -4.90
C ASP A 63 4.37 31.87 -4.26
N TRP A 64 5.61 31.59 -3.85
CA TRP A 64 6.06 30.35 -3.25
C TRP A 64 6.66 30.58 -1.87
N MET A 65 6.59 29.55 -1.03
CA MET A 65 7.26 29.52 0.26
C MET A 65 7.90 28.17 0.54
N ILE A 66 8.88 28.18 1.44
CA ILE A 66 9.37 27.01 2.15
C ILE A 66 9.69 27.40 3.60
N ALA A 67 9.23 26.60 4.55
CA ALA A 67 9.52 26.76 5.98
C ALA A 67 10.52 25.69 6.43
N LEU A 68 11.63 26.13 7.04
CA LEU A 68 12.75 25.29 7.46
C LEU A 68 12.80 25.21 8.99
N ALA A 69 12.71 23.99 9.52
CA ALA A 69 12.86 23.74 10.96
C ALA A 69 14.34 23.87 11.39
N PRO A 70 14.62 23.98 12.71
CA PRO A 70 15.99 23.85 13.21
C PRO A 70 16.64 22.55 12.72
N GLY A 71 17.85 22.67 12.17
CA GLY A 71 18.61 21.55 11.59
C GLY A 71 18.20 21.17 10.16
N GLU A 72 17.34 21.95 9.50
CA GLU A 72 17.02 21.82 8.07
C GLU A 72 17.61 23.01 7.30
N SER A 73 18.29 22.75 6.19
CA SER A 73 18.73 23.76 5.23
C SER A 73 18.42 23.31 3.79
N LEU A 74 18.51 24.22 2.83
CA LEU A 74 18.43 23.89 1.41
C LEU A 74 19.81 23.48 0.88
N THR A 75 19.84 22.50 -0.02
CA THR A 75 21.06 22.26 -0.83
C THR A 75 21.33 23.42 -1.78
N ASP A 76 22.59 23.63 -2.16
CA ASP A 76 23.01 24.74 -3.03
C ASP A 76 22.28 24.79 -4.39
N ASP A 77 21.89 23.63 -4.91
CA ASP A 77 21.21 23.48 -6.20
C ASP A 77 19.68 23.36 -6.06
N ALA A 78 19.12 23.42 -4.84
CA ALA A 78 17.69 23.15 -4.60
C ALA A 78 16.75 23.98 -5.49
N LEU A 79 17.03 25.28 -5.65
CA LEU A 79 16.19 26.19 -6.45
C LEU A 79 16.28 25.91 -7.95
N GLU A 80 17.46 25.51 -8.43
CA GLU A 80 17.66 25.07 -9.81
C GLU A 80 16.90 23.76 -10.07
N LEU A 81 16.99 22.80 -9.14
CA LEU A 81 16.36 21.48 -9.24
C LEU A 81 14.83 21.53 -9.22
N VAL A 82 14.21 22.47 -8.51
CA VAL A 82 12.74 22.64 -8.52
C VAL A 82 12.21 23.40 -9.72
N SER A 83 13.06 24.16 -10.42
CA SER A 83 12.66 25.06 -11.50
C SER A 83 11.76 24.41 -12.57
N PRO A 84 12.06 23.20 -13.08
CA PRO A 84 11.21 22.55 -14.09
C PRO A 84 9.80 22.19 -13.59
N ALA A 85 9.59 22.11 -12.28
CA ALA A 85 8.32 21.70 -11.68
C ALA A 85 7.42 22.88 -11.26
N LEU A 86 7.91 24.13 -11.27
CA LEU A 86 7.17 25.29 -10.76
C LEU A 86 5.86 25.55 -11.52
N ASP A 87 5.81 25.30 -12.83
CA ASP A 87 4.59 25.48 -13.62
C ASP A 87 3.65 24.26 -13.57
N LEU A 88 4.20 23.09 -13.22
CA LEU A 88 3.50 21.81 -13.22
C LEU A 88 2.88 21.45 -11.86
N CYS A 89 3.46 21.97 -10.78
CA CYS A 89 3.12 21.58 -9.42
C CYS A 89 2.71 22.79 -8.57
N ASP A 90 2.00 22.49 -7.50
CA ASP A 90 1.61 23.44 -6.46
C ASP A 90 2.39 23.19 -5.16
N ALA A 91 2.88 21.96 -4.96
CA ALA A 91 3.77 21.58 -3.87
C ALA A 91 4.85 20.59 -4.32
N ILE A 92 6.10 20.78 -3.88
CA ILE A 92 7.27 19.98 -4.25
C ILE A 92 8.04 19.58 -2.98
N PHE A 93 8.12 18.28 -2.75
CA PHE A 93 8.80 17.64 -1.64
C PHE A 93 10.12 17.05 -2.12
N GLY A 94 11.24 17.43 -1.51
CA GLY A 94 12.56 16.91 -1.88
C GLY A 94 12.95 15.63 -1.17
N ALA A 95 14.01 14.97 -1.64
CA ALA A 95 14.83 14.12 -0.79
C ALA A 95 15.81 14.98 0.03
N ALA A 96 16.65 14.34 0.84
CA ALA A 96 17.63 15.03 1.66
C ALA A 96 18.95 14.28 1.80
N HIS A 97 20.00 15.04 2.16
CA HIS A 97 21.28 14.54 2.62
C HIS A 97 21.42 14.73 4.14
N LEU A 98 22.28 13.93 4.78
CA LEU A 98 22.72 14.22 6.14
C LEU A 98 23.96 15.10 6.11
N THR A 99 23.98 16.14 6.94
CA THR A 99 25.13 17.03 7.08
C THR A 99 26.37 16.21 7.45
N GLY A 100 27.46 16.37 6.68
CA GLY A 100 28.75 15.70 6.95
C GLY A 100 28.88 14.25 6.49
N SER A 101 27.85 13.61 5.92
CA SER A 101 27.98 12.24 5.37
C SER A 101 28.50 12.21 3.94
N GLY A 102 28.38 13.30 3.17
CA GLY A 102 28.79 13.42 1.76
C GLY A 102 27.98 12.57 0.77
N ASP A 103 27.47 11.42 1.18
CA ASP A 103 26.63 10.52 0.39
C ASP A 103 25.13 10.65 0.74
N PRO A 104 24.23 10.54 -0.27
CA PRO A 104 22.80 10.41 -0.03
C PRO A 104 22.51 9.16 0.80
N VAL A 105 21.91 9.33 1.98
CA VAL A 105 21.43 8.19 2.76
C VAL A 105 20.29 7.51 2.00
N ALA A 106 20.53 6.31 1.49
CA ALA A 106 19.60 5.55 0.64
C ALA A 106 18.19 5.33 1.25
N ARG A 107 18.04 5.49 2.57
CA ARG A 107 16.75 5.42 3.28
C ARG A 107 15.92 6.71 3.15
N LEU A 108 16.58 7.86 2.97
CA LEU A 108 15.95 9.18 2.81
C LEU A 108 15.63 9.53 1.34
N THR A 109 16.22 8.80 0.40
CA THR A 109 16.26 9.16 -1.03
C THR A 109 15.41 8.29 -1.95
N ARG A 110 14.34 7.65 -1.46
CA ARG A 110 13.58 6.69 -2.29
C ARG A 110 12.19 7.16 -2.75
N LEU A 111 11.97 6.86 -4.04
CA LEU A 111 10.80 6.98 -4.91
C LEU A 111 10.25 8.40 -5.13
N ALA A 112 10.43 8.86 -6.37
CA ALA A 112 9.70 9.99 -6.90
C ALA A 112 8.28 9.55 -7.30
N PHE A 113 7.28 10.36 -6.97
CA PHE A 113 5.88 10.13 -7.33
C PHE A 113 5.10 11.44 -7.30
N ASP A 114 4.01 11.49 -8.05
CA ASP A 114 3.16 12.66 -8.24
C ASP A 114 1.67 12.34 -8.08
N THR A 115 1.34 11.14 -7.59
CA THR A 115 -0.02 10.70 -7.34
C THR A 115 -0.30 10.57 -5.84
N ALA A 116 -1.48 11.03 -5.41
CA ALA A 116 -1.94 10.96 -4.02
C ALA A 116 -1.96 9.52 -3.47
N ASP A 117 -2.28 8.56 -4.33
CA ASP A 117 -2.33 7.12 -4.02
C ASP A 117 -0.99 6.58 -3.49
N ARG A 118 0.15 7.22 -3.82
CA ARG A 118 1.46 6.78 -3.30
C ARG A 118 1.80 7.36 -1.93
N LEU A 119 1.08 8.38 -1.46
CA LEU A 119 1.36 9.05 -0.19
C LEU A 119 1.28 8.11 1.03
N PRO A 120 0.23 7.29 1.24
CA PRO A 120 0.20 6.39 2.40
C PRO A 120 1.38 5.41 2.44
N HIS A 121 1.77 4.88 1.29
CA HIS A 121 2.91 3.99 1.18
C HIS A 121 4.21 4.70 1.55
N ALA A 122 4.39 5.93 1.05
CA ALA A 122 5.54 6.76 1.40
C ALA A 122 5.58 7.08 2.90
N LEU A 123 4.45 7.42 3.53
CA LEU A 123 4.37 7.70 4.96
C LEU A 123 4.70 6.47 5.83
N LEU A 124 4.27 5.27 5.42
CA LEU A 124 4.46 4.04 6.20
C LEU A 124 5.86 3.42 6.03
N ASN A 125 6.53 3.65 4.90
CA ASN A 125 7.76 2.92 4.54
C ASN A 125 8.95 3.81 4.22
N TRP A 126 8.72 5.08 3.88
CA TRP A 126 9.76 6.03 3.46
C TRP A 126 9.74 7.29 4.32
N TRP A 127 10.70 8.16 4.04
CA TRP A 127 10.74 9.47 4.65
C TRP A 127 9.99 10.50 3.80
N MET A 128 9.11 11.24 4.46
CA MET A 128 8.44 12.40 3.90
C MET A 128 8.91 13.67 4.64
N PRO A 129 9.56 14.65 3.95
CA PRO A 129 10.01 15.86 4.61
C PRO A 129 8.89 16.71 5.18
N ASN A 130 9.21 17.49 6.22
CA ASN A 130 8.34 18.56 6.70
C ASN A 130 8.47 19.80 5.83
N ALA A 131 9.69 20.25 5.56
CA ALA A 131 9.98 21.31 4.62
C ALA A 131 9.65 20.90 3.18
N HIS A 132 8.94 21.77 2.46
CA HIS A 132 8.60 21.57 1.06
C HIS A 132 8.35 22.93 0.41
N PHE A 133 8.63 23.03 -0.89
CA PHE A 133 8.26 24.19 -1.67
C PHE A 133 6.77 24.12 -1.93
N ILE A 134 6.03 25.18 -1.67
CA ILE A 134 4.59 25.21 -1.88
C ILE A 134 4.13 26.61 -2.28
N ARG A 135 3.14 26.68 -3.18
CA ARG A 135 2.46 27.94 -3.49
C ARG A 135 1.76 28.47 -2.26
N VAL A 136 1.93 29.75 -1.96
CA VAL A 136 1.45 30.35 -0.71
C VAL A 136 -0.06 30.18 -0.53
N GLU A 137 -0.85 30.41 -1.58
CA GLU A 137 -2.30 30.23 -1.53
C GLU A 137 -2.73 28.75 -1.42
N THR A 138 -1.93 27.82 -1.97
CA THR A 138 -2.16 26.38 -1.80
C THR A 138 -1.92 25.94 -0.36
N ALA A 139 -0.83 26.41 0.27
CA ALA A 139 -0.54 26.15 1.67
C ALA A 139 -1.66 26.69 2.58
N HIS A 140 -2.11 27.92 2.31
CA HIS A 140 -3.21 28.55 3.03
C HIS A 140 -4.52 27.73 2.91
N GLY A 141 -4.89 27.33 1.69
CA GLY A 141 -6.09 26.55 1.43
C GLY A 141 -6.06 25.18 2.09
N ALA A 142 -4.92 24.46 2.00
CA ALA A 142 -4.76 23.15 2.62
C ALA A 142 -4.85 23.21 4.16
N LEU A 143 -4.25 24.24 4.78
CA LEU A 143 -4.34 24.44 6.23
C LEU A 143 -5.77 24.82 6.66
N ALA A 144 -6.44 25.70 5.92
CA ALA A 144 -7.82 26.12 6.22
C ALA A 144 -8.85 24.98 6.03
N ALA A 145 -8.54 23.98 5.19
CA ALA A 145 -9.39 22.82 4.96
C ALA A 145 -9.35 21.78 6.09
N LEU A 146 -8.42 21.90 7.05
CA LEU A 146 -8.36 21.04 8.22
C LEU A 146 -9.61 21.24 9.08
N ARG A 147 -10.53 20.28 9.06
CA ARG A 147 -11.67 20.24 9.98
C ARG A 147 -11.15 19.77 11.35
N SER A 148 -11.43 20.56 12.40
CA SER A 148 -11.11 20.38 13.83
C SER A 148 -10.22 19.16 14.20
N PRO A 149 -8.98 19.36 14.64
CA PRO A 149 -7.93 18.34 14.77
C PRO A 149 -7.97 17.63 16.13
N ASP A 150 -8.98 16.79 16.39
CA ASP A 150 -9.03 16.03 17.66
C ASP A 150 -8.24 14.70 17.59
N THR A 151 -7.28 14.58 16.67
CA THR A 151 -6.50 13.35 16.44
C THR A 151 -5.04 13.46 16.91
N GLY A 152 -4.55 14.65 17.25
CA GLY A 152 -3.13 14.89 17.58
C GLY A 152 -2.17 14.67 16.39
N HIS A 153 -2.69 14.49 15.17
CA HIS A 153 -1.93 14.14 13.97
C HIS A 153 -2.15 15.12 12.81
N TRP A 154 -2.33 16.41 13.10
CA TRP A 154 -2.63 17.48 12.13
C TRP A 154 -1.74 17.44 10.87
N ARG A 155 -0.45 17.09 11.02
CA ARG A 155 0.52 17.04 9.92
C ARG A 155 0.15 15.99 8.87
N LEU A 156 -0.34 14.84 9.33
CA LEU A 156 -0.81 13.77 8.43
C LEU A 156 -2.10 14.19 7.74
N ASP A 157 -3.03 14.80 8.48
CA ASP A 157 -4.28 15.33 7.94
C ASP A 157 -4.01 16.42 6.88
N TYR A 158 -3.04 17.29 7.14
CA TYR A 158 -2.54 18.29 6.19
C TYR A 158 -1.96 17.63 4.93
N LEU A 159 -1.13 16.59 5.07
CA LEU A 159 -0.58 15.89 3.90
C LEU A 159 -1.68 15.24 3.07
N PHE A 160 -2.62 14.54 3.69
CA PHE A 160 -3.73 13.93 2.96
C PHE A 160 -4.60 14.98 2.28
N SER A 161 -4.92 16.08 2.97
CA SER A 161 -5.69 17.19 2.38
C SER A 161 -4.96 17.84 1.20
N LEU A 162 -3.68 18.14 1.36
CA LEU A 162 -2.85 18.76 0.34
C LEU A 162 -2.73 17.86 -0.90
N TRP A 163 -2.37 16.60 -0.73
CA TRP A 163 -2.21 15.66 -1.84
C TRP A 163 -3.54 15.32 -2.53
N ALA A 164 -4.66 15.42 -1.81
CA ALA A 164 -5.99 15.24 -2.41
C ALA A 164 -6.46 16.45 -3.24
N THR A 165 -5.92 17.65 -3.01
CA THR A 165 -6.47 18.91 -3.56
C THR A 165 -5.48 19.70 -4.42
N ALA A 166 -4.19 19.35 -4.41
CA ALA A 166 -3.13 20.08 -5.10
C ALA A 166 -2.23 19.16 -5.93
N ARG A 167 -1.61 19.70 -6.98
CA ARG A 167 -0.62 18.96 -7.78
C ARG A 167 0.68 18.85 -7.00
N CYS A 168 0.91 17.69 -6.41
CA CYS A 168 2.07 17.45 -5.55
C CYS A 168 3.13 16.61 -6.28
N LEU A 169 4.40 16.91 -6.02
CA LEU A 169 5.53 16.10 -6.49
C LEU A 169 6.41 15.72 -5.30
N LYS A 170 6.60 14.43 -5.06
CA LYS A 170 7.75 13.93 -4.31
C LYS A 170 8.88 13.71 -5.30
N SER A 171 9.92 14.53 -5.20
CA SER A 171 11.15 14.38 -5.97
C SER A 171 12.15 13.48 -5.24
N ALA A 172 12.94 12.75 -6.02
CA ALA A 172 14.12 12.03 -5.54
C ALA A 172 15.36 12.95 -5.44
N GLN A 173 15.28 14.17 -5.97
CA GLN A 173 16.36 15.16 -5.90
C GLN A 173 16.56 15.63 -4.45
N PRO A 174 17.81 15.74 -3.97
CA PRO A 174 18.10 16.21 -2.62
C PRO A 174 17.92 17.72 -2.56
N LEU A 175 16.76 18.17 -2.06
CA LEU A 175 16.46 19.60 -1.92
C LEU A 175 16.84 20.13 -0.52
N LEU A 176 17.08 19.23 0.44
CA LEU A 176 17.34 19.54 1.83
C LEU A 176 18.66 18.92 2.31
N GLU A 177 19.31 19.59 3.26
CA GLU A 177 20.30 18.99 4.16
C GLU A 177 19.73 18.94 5.56
N LEU A 178 20.01 17.85 6.29
CA LEU A 178 19.52 17.59 7.63
C LEU A 178 20.67 17.31 8.57
N ASP A 179 20.67 17.95 9.74
CA ASP A 179 21.68 17.68 10.77
C ASP A 179 21.52 16.30 11.40
N GLU A 180 20.28 15.79 11.47
CA GLU A 180 19.96 14.52 12.11
C GLU A 180 19.09 13.61 11.22
N GLU A 181 19.26 12.30 11.37
CA GLU A 181 18.43 11.32 10.66
C GLU A 181 16.99 11.34 11.20
N PRO A 182 15.98 11.59 10.34
CA PRO A 182 14.59 11.62 10.76
C PRO A 182 14.14 10.22 11.22
N GLN A 183 13.38 10.20 12.31
CA GLN A 183 12.83 8.97 12.84
C GLN A 183 11.61 8.51 12.02
N PRO A 184 11.41 7.19 11.83
CA PRO A 184 10.18 6.65 11.27
C PRO A 184 8.95 7.08 12.06
N LEU A 185 7.77 7.00 11.44
CA LEU A 185 6.50 7.24 12.14
C LEU A 185 6.35 6.32 13.36
N GLY A 186 6.08 6.92 14.52
CA GLY A 186 5.71 6.19 15.72
C GLY A 186 4.35 5.49 15.59
N ALA A 187 4.08 4.53 16.47
CA ALA A 187 2.87 3.69 16.39
C ALA A 187 1.54 4.48 16.28
N PRO A 188 1.29 5.55 17.04
CA PRO A 188 0.04 6.33 16.90
C PRO A 188 -0.13 6.97 15.50
N ALA A 189 0.95 7.52 14.96
CA ALA A 189 0.95 8.13 13.64
C ALA A 189 0.77 7.09 12.52
N ARG A 190 1.37 5.90 12.67
CA ARG A 190 1.14 4.77 11.74
C ARG A 190 -0.34 4.36 11.75
N GLU A 191 -0.93 4.19 12.93
CA GLU A 191 -2.35 3.83 13.08
C GLU A 191 -3.26 4.88 12.43
N HIS A 192 -2.90 6.16 12.52
CA HIS A 192 -3.62 7.24 11.83
C HIS A 192 -3.62 7.08 10.30
N VAL A 193 -2.48 6.71 9.71
CA VAL A 193 -2.39 6.42 8.27
C VAL A 193 -3.24 5.19 7.89
N LEU A 194 -3.21 4.12 8.70
CA LEU A 194 -4.01 2.92 8.46
C LEU A 194 -5.52 3.19 8.54
N ARG A 195 -5.94 4.06 9.47
CA ARG A 195 -7.33 4.53 9.54
C ARG A 195 -7.74 5.32 8.30
N HIS A 196 -6.85 6.17 7.78
CA HIS A 196 -7.08 6.88 6.53
C HIS A 196 -7.27 5.91 5.37
N LEU A 197 -6.39 4.91 5.21
CA LEU A 197 -6.50 3.87 4.18
C LEU A 197 -7.81 3.07 4.27
N SER A 198 -8.32 2.86 5.49
CA SER A 198 -9.59 2.19 5.70
C SER A 198 -10.80 3.04 5.27
N ALA A 199 -10.68 4.36 5.37
CA ALA A 199 -11.74 5.30 4.99
C ALA A 199 -11.69 5.69 3.50
N VAL A 200 -10.49 5.80 2.95
CA VAL A 200 -10.21 6.16 1.56
C VAL A 200 -9.27 5.10 0.98
N PRO A 201 -9.83 4.01 0.39
CA PRO A 201 -9.04 2.95 -0.18
C PRO A 201 -8.16 3.45 -1.33
N VAL A 202 -6.92 2.98 -1.32
CA VAL A 202 -5.90 3.29 -2.32
C VAL A 202 -5.53 2.01 -3.06
N PHE A 203 -5.24 2.14 -4.36
CA PHE A 203 -4.92 1.00 -5.20
C PHE A 203 -3.55 1.16 -5.88
N LEU A 204 -2.76 0.10 -5.86
CA LEU A 204 -1.52 -0.03 -6.61
C LEU A 204 -1.82 -0.60 -7.99
N PRO A 205 -1.47 0.11 -9.07
CA PRO A 205 -1.57 -0.45 -10.41
C PRO A 205 -0.53 -1.55 -10.61
N VAL A 206 -0.96 -2.68 -11.17
CA VAL A 206 -0.11 -3.78 -11.63
C VAL A 206 -0.48 -4.12 -13.06
N VAL A 207 0.52 -4.47 -13.88
CA VAL A 207 0.30 -4.71 -15.31
C VAL A 207 0.40 -6.20 -15.61
N HIS A 208 -0.56 -6.73 -16.37
CA HIS A 208 -0.47 -8.05 -16.98
C HIS A 208 -0.88 -7.97 -18.45
N GLY A 209 0.06 -8.28 -19.35
CA GLY A 209 -0.10 -8.02 -20.77
C GLY A 209 -0.29 -6.53 -21.03
N ASP A 210 -1.37 -6.18 -21.73
CA ASP A 210 -1.75 -4.79 -22.05
C ASP A 210 -2.81 -4.21 -21.10
N THR A 211 -3.15 -4.94 -20.02
CA THR A 211 -4.21 -4.56 -19.07
C THR A 211 -3.60 -4.18 -17.72
N GLU A 212 -4.06 -3.07 -17.16
CA GLU A 212 -3.76 -2.66 -15.79
C GLU A 212 -4.85 -3.18 -14.84
N TYR A 213 -4.39 -3.72 -13.71
CA TYR A 213 -5.22 -4.16 -12.59
C TYR A 213 -4.87 -3.36 -11.35
N PHE A 214 -5.83 -3.17 -10.47
CA PHE A 214 -5.71 -2.31 -9.29
C PHE A 214 -5.82 -3.15 -8.02
N LEU A 215 -4.72 -3.30 -7.27
CA LEU A 215 -4.68 -4.08 -6.04
C LEU A 215 -4.67 -3.16 -4.81
N PRO A 216 -5.39 -3.49 -3.74
CA PRO A 216 -5.56 -2.59 -2.61
C PRO A 216 -4.25 -2.45 -1.82
N TYR A 217 -3.89 -1.22 -1.45
CA TYR A 217 -2.80 -0.96 -0.51
C TYR A 217 -3.36 -0.83 0.91
N THR A 218 -3.07 -1.79 1.77
CA THR A 218 -3.54 -1.82 3.16
C THR A 218 -2.50 -1.31 4.15
N GLY A 219 -1.21 -1.31 3.77
CA GLY A 219 -0.10 -1.00 4.67
C GLY A 219 0.18 -2.10 5.71
N GLN A 220 -0.55 -3.21 5.64
CA GLN A 220 -0.55 -4.30 6.62
C GLN A 220 -0.14 -5.64 6.01
N ASN A 221 0.23 -5.66 4.73
CA ASN A 221 0.62 -6.87 4.02
C ASN A 221 1.95 -6.67 3.29
N ALA A 222 3.01 -6.37 4.05
CA ALA A 222 4.29 -5.90 3.52
C ALA A 222 4.98 -6.87 2.53
N GLY A 223 4.73 -8.18 2.64
CA GLY A 223 5.26 -9.18 1.69
C GLY A 223 4.62 -9.04 0.31
N ILE A 224 3.29 -9.03 0.27
CA ILE A 224 2.49 -8.91 -0.95
C ILE A 224 2.62 -7.51 -1.56
N GLU A 225 2.43 -6.47 -0.75
CA GLU A 225 2.39 -5.08 -1.19
C GLU A 225 3.74 -4.58 -1.72
N ARG A 226 4.86 -5.22 -1.33
CA ARG A 226 6.18 -4.89 -1.87
C ARG A 226 6.25 -5.17 -3.37
N GLU A 227 5.76 -6.31 -3.83
CA GLU A 227 5.77 -6.63 -5.25
C GLU A 227 4.74 -5.80 -6.01
N GLN A 228 3.55 -5.61 -5.43
CA GLN A 228 2.52 -4.74 -6.01
C GLN A 228 2.99 -3.30 -6.16
N SER A 229 3.80 -2.79 -5.23
CA SER A 229 4.36 -1.43 -5.33
C SER A 229 5.30 -1.25 -6.54
N ARG A 230 5.84 -2.36 -7.06
CA ARG A 230 6.68 -2.44 -8.27
C ARG A 230 5.87 -2.71 -9.54
N GLY A 231 4.54 -2.76 -9.46
CA GLY A 231 3.67 -3.02 -10.60
C GLY A 231 3.48 -4.50 -10.94
N LEU A 232 3.78 -5.41 -10.01
CA LEU A 232 3.69 -6.85 -10.21
C LEU A 232 2.66 -7.49 -9.27
N PHE A 233 1.94 -8.49 -9.76
CA PHE A 233 1.24 -9.41 -8.85
C PHE A 233 2.24 -10.09 -7.91
N PHE A 234 1.84 -10.32 -6.66
CA PHE A 234 2.59 -11.19 -5.78
C PHE A 234 2.59 -12.61 -6.36
N GLU A 235 3.73 -13.31 -6.29
CA GLU A 235 3.94 -14.63 -6.91
C GLU A 235 3.66 -14.67 -8.43
N ALA A 236 3.91 -13.56 -9.15
CA ALA A 236 3.64 -13.44 -10.59
C ALA A 236 4.14 -14.63 -11.44
N MET A 237 5.30 -15.20 -11.10
CA MET A 237 5.84 -16.36 -11.81
C MET A 237 5.02 -17.63 -11.56
N GLU A 238 4.56 -17.86 -10.32
CA GLU A 238 3.72 -19.03 -9.99
C GLU A 238 2.33 -18.87 -10.64
N LEU A 239 1.75 -17.68 -10.51
CA LEU A 239 0.47 -17.31 -11.14
C LEU A 239 0.47 -17.54 -12.65
N GLU A 240 1.55 -17.21 -13.35
CA GLU A 240 1.66 -17.43 -14.80
C GLU A 240 1.75 -18.92 -15.16
N GLU A 241 2.35 -19.76 -14.31
CA GLU A 241 2.34 -21.21 -14.50
C GLU A 241 0.96 -21.81 -14.22
N LEU A 242 0.25 -21.31 -13.20
CA LEU A 242 -1.15 -21.67 -12.94
C LEU A 242 -2.05 -21.30 -14.14
N ARG A 243 -1.85 -20.10 -14.72
CA ARG A 243 -2.57 -19.65 -15.93
C ARG A 243 -2.36 -20.57 -17.12
N LYS A 244 -1.19 -21.19 -17.25
CA LYS A 244 -0.88 -22.16 -18.33
C LYS A 244 -1.51 -23.53 -18.07
N ALA A 245 -1.58 -23.95 -16.80
CA ALA A 245 -2.12 -25.24 -16.40
C ALA A 245 -3.66 -25.29 -16.38
N VAL A 246 -4.29 -24.18 -15.98
CA VAL A 246 -5.75 -24.07 -15.85
C VAL A 246 -6.35 -23.55 -17.15
N LYS A 247 -7.39 -24.22 -17.64
CA LYS A 247 -8.09 -23.81 -18.87
C LYS A 247 -8.83 -22.47 -18.67
N PRO A 248 -8.91 -21.62 -19.70
CA PRO A 248 -9.78 -20.45 -19.66
C PRO A 248 -11.23 -20.85 -19.35
N ARG A 249 -11.99 -19.93 -18.73
CA ARG A 249 -13.37 -20.17 -18.29
C ARG A 249 -13.51 -21.26 -17.22
N ALA A 250 -12.46 -21.55 -16.46
CA ALA A 250 -12.52 -22.40 -15.28
C ALA A 250 -13.43 -21.81 -14.19
N HIS A 251 -14.10 -22.69 -13.44
CA HIS A 251 -14.76 -22.37 -12.19
C HIS A 251 -13.77 -22.53 -11.03
N ILE A 252 -13.48 -21.44 -10.34
CA ILE A 252 -12.39 -21.36 -9.37
C ILE A 252 -12.94 -21.11 -7.96
N VAL A 253 -12.44 -21.87 -6.99
CA VAL A 253 -12.63 -21.60 -5.56
C VAL A 253 -11.29 -21.14 -4.97
N ASP A 254 -11.29 -20.00 -4.28
CA ASP A 254 -10.10 -19.37 -3.68
C ASP A 254 -10.25 -19.32 -2.16
N VAL A 255 -9.65 -20.28 -1.46
CA VAL A 255 -9.70 -20.35 0.02
C VAL A 255 -8.48 -19.69 0.62
N GLY A 256 -8.71 -18.68 1.47
CA GLY A 256 -7.67 -17.78 1.95
C GLY A 256 -7.35 -16.71 0.90
N ALA A 257 -8.39 -16.03 0.40
CA ALA A 257 -8.26 -15.06 -0.68
C ALA A 257 -7.48 -13.79 -0.29
N ASN A 258 -7.31 -13.53 1.02
CA ASN A 258 -6.59 -12.40 1.58
C ASN A 258 -7.12 -11.08 0.98
N THR A 259 -6.22 -10.15 0.63
CA THR A 259 -6.53 -8.86 -0.01
C THR A 259 -6.82 -8.98 -1.51
N GLY A 260 -6.81 -10.18 -2.08
CA GLY A 260 -7.31 -10.45 -3.43
C GLY A 260 -6.30 -10.57 -4.54
N ASN A 261 -5.00 -10.64 -4.25
CA ASN A 261 -3.97 -10.84 -5.27
C ASN A 261 -4.30 -12.00 -6.25
N HIS A 262 -4.59 -13.17 -5.69
CA HIS A 262 -4.94 -14.38 -6.43
C HIS A 262 -6.32 -14.28 -7.08
N THR A 263 -7.35 -13.89 -6.33
CA THR A 263 -8.71 -13.70 -6.84
C THR A 263 -8.76 -12.78 -8.07
N ILE A 264 -8.10 -11.63 -8.04
CA ILE A 264 -8.04 -10.69 -9.17
C ILE A 264 -7.32 -11.31 -10.36
N PHE A 265 -6.20 -12.01 -10.13
CA PHE A 265 -5.46 -12.71 -11.19
C PHE A 265 -6.29 -13.84 -11.84
N PHE A 266 -7.06 -14.58 -11.03
CA PHE A 266 -7.93 -15.66 -11.48
C PHE A 266 -9.09 -15.11 -12.33
N ALA A 267 -9.70 -14.02 -11.88
CA ALA A 267 -10.85 -13.42 -12.55
C ALA A 267 -10.48 -12.73 -13.88
N GLY A 268 -9.41 -11.93 -13.89
CA GLY A 268 -8.98 -11.15 -15.06
C GLY A 268 -7.98 -11.90 -15.95
N PRO A 269 -6.68 -11.94 -15.58
CA PRO A 269 -5.61 -12.59 -16.35
C PRO A 269 -5.90 -14.05 -16.76
N MET A 270 -6.42 -14.89 -15.86
CA MET A 270 -6.80 -16.28 -16.20
C MET A 270 -8.14 -16.40 -16.92
N ARG A 271 -8.96 -15.34 -16.93
CA ARG A 271 -10.27 -15.28 -17.57
C ARG A 271 -11.19 -16.42 -17.08
N ALA A 272 -11.24 -16.61 -15.77
CA ALA A 272 -12.14 -17.58 -15.15
C ALA A 272 -13.61 -17.32 -15.49
N ALA A 273 -14.43 -18.37 -15.54
CA ALA A 273 -15.88 -18.22 -15.70
C ALA A 273 -16.50 -17.68 -14.42
N SER A 274 -16.02 -18.15 -13.27
CA SER A 274 -16.40 -17.66 -11.95
C SER A 274 -15.25 -17.86 -10.96
N VAL A 275 -15.12 -16.96 -10.00
CA VAL A 275 -14.21 -17.08 -8.85
C VAL A 275 -15.03 -16.92 -7.56
N MET A 276 -14.89 -17.86 -6.63
CA MET A 276 -15.54 -17.85 -5.33
C MET A 276 -14.48 -17.72 -4.22
N PRO A 277 -14.16 -16.48 -3.79
CA PRO A 277 -13.23 -16.25 -2.69
C PRO A 277 -13.86 -16.50 -1.31
N PHE A 278 -13.07 -17.11 -0.43
CA PHE A 278 -13.33 -17.24 1.00
C PHE A 278 -12.21 -16.52 1.77
N GLU A 279 -12.56 -15.51 2.54
CA GLU A 279 -11.63 -14.75 3.38
C GLU A 279 -12.32 -14.41 4.72
N PRO A 280 -11.90 -15.02 5.83
CA PRO A 280 -12.52 -14.80 7.13
C PRO A 280 -12.20 -13.43 7.76
N LEU A 281 -11.04 -12.83 7.46
CA LEU A 281 -10.60 -11.61 8.13
C LEU A 281 -11.34 -10.38 7.56
N PRO A 282 -12.16 -9.67 8.37
CA PRO A 282 -13.02 -8.61 7.83
C PRO A 282 -12.26 -7.47 7.13
N ALA A 283 -11.04 -7.15 7.58
CA ALA A 283 -10.22 -6.13 6.94
C ALA A 283 -9.73 -6.57 5.55
N ALA A 284 -9.27 -7.81 5.41
CA ALA A 284 -8.81 -8.36 4.13
C ALA A 284 -9.99 -8.56 3.16
N ALA A 285 -11.12 -9.08 3.65
CA ALA A 285 -12.36 -9.22 2.89
C ALA A 285 -12.85 -7.88 2.31
N ARG A 286 -12.86 -6.80 3.10
CA ARG A 286 -13.21 -5.46 2.59
C ARG A 286 -12.22 -4.95 1.53
N ALA A 287 -10.92 -5.21 1.72
CA ALA A 287 -9.90 -4.84 0.73
C ALA A 287 -10.13 -5.58 -0.60
N LEU A 288 -10.35 -6.90 -0.55
CA LEU A 288 -10.68 -7.73 -1.72
C LEU A 288 -11.97 -7.25 -2.41
N GLU A 289 -13.05 -7.00 -1.66
CA GLU A 289 -14.29 -6.47 -2.22
C GLU A 289 -14.04 -5.14 -2.96
N SER A 290 -13.26 -4.23 -2.37
CA SER A 290 -12.93 -2.95 -2.99
C SER A 290 -12.11 -3.14 -4.27
N ALA A 291 -11.22 -4.13 -4.30
CA ALA A 291 -10.40 -4.48 -5.48
C ALA A 291 -11.27 -5.04 -6.61
N VAL A 292 -12.19 -5.95 -6.31
CA VAL A 292 -13.12 -6.52 -7.29
C VAL A 292 -13.99 -5.44 -7.91
N ARG A 293 -14.53 -4.53 -7.09
CA ARG A 293 -15.31 -3.37 -7.56
C ARG A 293 -14.46 -2.44 -8.42
N ARG A 294 -13.24 -2.12 -7.99
CA ARG A 294 -12.32 -1.22 -8.72
C ARG A 294 -11.91 -1.76 -10.09
N ASN A 295 -11.78 -3.09 -10.22
CA ASN A 295 -11.44 -3.75 -11.49
C ASN A 295 -12.66 -4.15 -12.32
N GLU A 296 -13.89 -3.82 -11.87
CA GLU A 296 -15.15 -4.14 -12.56
C GLU A 296 -15.33 -5.64 -12.87
N LEU A 297 -14.85 -6.51 -11.98
CA LEU A 297 -14.85 -7.96 -12.19
C LEU A 297 -16.19 -8.60 -11.80
N SER A 298 -17.09 -8.73 -12.78
CA SER A 298 -18.44 -9.30 -12.56
C SER A 298 -18.46 -10.82 -12.38
N ASN A 299 -17.35 -11.51 -12.59
CA ASN A 299 -17.20 -12.96 -12.47
C ASN A 299 -16.70 -13.40 -11.08
N VAL A 300 -16.69 -12.51 -10.08
CA VAL A 300 -16.32 -12.85 -8.70
C VAL A 300 -17.55 -12.83 -7.79
N ASP A 301 -17.82 -13.95 -7.12
CA ASP A 301 -18.91 -14.08 -6.15
C ASP A 301 -18.42 -13.76 -4.73
N LEU A 302 -18.74 -12.55 -4.27
CA LEU A 302 -18.33 -12.05 -2.95
C LEU A 302 -19.26 -12.50 -1.80
N SER A 303 -20.24 -13.36 -2.05
CA SER A 303 -21.20 -13.78 -1.02
C SER A 303 -20.59 -14.59 0.13
N ASN A 304 -19.38 -15.13 -0.06
CA ASN A 304 -18.69 -15.98 0.91
C ASN A 304 -17.63 -15.25 1.75
N LEU A 305 -17.51 -13.93 1.61
CA LEU A 305 -16.60 -13.14 2.42
C LEU A 305 -17.01 -13.11 3.90
N GLY A 306 -16.02 -13.14 4.79
CA GLY A 306 -16.21 -13.24 6.24
C GLY A 306 -16.43 -14.67 6.75
N ILE A 307 -16.38 -15.68 5.87
CA ILE A 307 -16.53 -17.10 6.23
C ILE A 307 -15.16 -17.78 6.19
N GLY A 308 -14.81 -18.46 7.27
CA GLY A 308 -13.68 -19.39 7.32
C GLY A 308 -14.07 -20.77 6.78
N VAL A 309 -13.09 -21.50 6.26
CA VAL A 309 -13.30 -22.86 5.73
C VAL A 309 -12.57 -23.87 6.61
N GLY A 310 -13.22 -24.99 6.92
CA GLY A 310 -12.64 -26.08 7.71
C GLY A 310 -13.37 -27.41 7.53
N ASP A 311 -13.05 -28.38 8.39
CA ASP A 311 -13.57 -29.76 8.35
C ASP A 311 -15.02 -29.91 8.84
N ARG A 312 -15.55 -28.90 9.55
CA ARG A 312 -16.91 -28.89 10.09
C ARG A 312 -17.44 -27.47 10.24
N ALA A 313 -18.76 -27.33 10.26
CA ALA A 313 -19.40 -26.06 10.59
C ALA A 313 -19.15 -25.69 12.05
N GLY A 314 -18.94 -24.40 12.33
CA GLY A 314 -18.69 -23.93 13.68
C GLY A 314 -18.34 -22.45 13.76
N ARG A 315 -17.72 -22.08 14.87
CA ARG A 315 -17.18 -20.73 15.10
C ARG A 315 -15.71 -20.81 15.45
N ALA A 316 -14.98 -19.76 15.09
CA ALA A 316 -13.56 -19.63 15.35
C ALA A 316 -13.21 -18.19 15.75
N LYS A 317 -12.09 -18.06 16.46
CA LYS A 317 -11.44 -16.77 16.70
C LYS A 317 -10.16 -16.68 15.89
N LEU A 318 -9.75 -15.46 15.61
CA LEU A 318 -8.48 -15.16 14.98
C LEU A 318 -7.36 -15.24 16.02
N THR A 319 -6.26 -15.87 15.65
CA THR A 319 -5.00 -15.80 16.40
C THR A 319 -3.92 -15.23 15.51
N PHE A 320 -3.24 -14.21 16.00
CA PHE A 320 -2.16 -13.55 15.29
C PHE A 320 -0.84 -14.21 15.69
N SER A 321 -0.01 -14.54 14.71
CA SER A 321 1.38 -14.91 15.00
C SER A 321 2.20 -13.68 15.40
N ASP A 322 3.31 -13.91 16.11
CA ASP A 322 4.27 -12.86 16.52
C ASP A 322 4.85 -12.06 15.34
N ARG A 323 4.70 -12.55 14.10
CA ARG A 323 5.20 -11.90 12.87
C ARG A 323 4.32 -10.72 12.41
N GLY A 324 3.06 -10.64 12.86
CA GLY A 324 2.12 -9.54 12.59
C GLY A 324 1.72 -9.37 11.11
N GLY A 325 0.60 -8.67 10.86
CA GLY A 325 0.09 -8.37 9.51
C GLY A 325 -1.07 -9.27 9.07
N LEU A 326 -1.74 -8.90 7.96
CA LEU A 326 -2.96 -9.57 7.50
C LEU A 326 -2.72 -11.04 7.10
N GLY A 327 -1.57 -11.34 6.48
CA GLY A 327 -1.19 -12.69 6.05
C GLY A 327 -0.45 -13.50 7.11
N ALA A 328 -0.74 -13.33 8.39
CA ALA A 328 -0.10 -14.09 9.48
C ALA A 328 -1.12 -14.50 10.56
N THR A 329 -2.36 -14.75 10.11
CA THR A 329 -3.54 -14.98 10.95
C THR A 329 -4.07 -16.39 10.74
N SER A 330 -4.19 -17.15 11.82
CA SER A 330 -4.81 -18.48 11.81
C SER A 330 -6.18 -18.45 12.49
N LEU A 331 -7.06 -19.39 12.12
CA LEU A 331 -8.33 -19.61 12.79
C LEU A 331 -8.21 -20.73 13.84
N VAL A 332 -8.66 -20.45 15.06
CA VAL A 332 -8.72 -21.46 16.13
C VAL A 332 -10.19 -21.69 16.50
N PRO A 333 -10.67 -22.94 16.54
CA PRO A 333 -12.03 -23.27 16.96
C PRO A 333 -12.37 -22.64 18.32
N ASP A 334 -13.46 -21.89 18.35
CA ASP A 334 -13.95 -21.21 19.53
C ASP A 334 -15.46 -21.00 19.39
N PRO A 335 -16.31 -21.67 20.19
CA PRO A 335 -17.76 -21.51 20.15
C PRO A 335 -18.24 -20.06 20.35
N GLU A 336 -17.43 -19.24 21.02
CA GLU A 336 -17.70 -17.81 21.26
C GLU A 336 -17.00 -16.90 20.23
N GLY A 337 -16.19 -17.49 19.33
CA GLY A 337 -15.43 -16.76 18.32
C GLY A 337 -16.32 -16.06 17.29
N GLU A 338 -15.87 -14.91 16.79
CA GLU A 338 -16.69 -14.06 15.91
C GLU A 338 -16.83 -14.60 14.49
N ILE A 339 -15.88 -15.42 14.03
CA ILE A 339 -15.81 -15.92 12.65
C ILE A 339 -16.65 -17.18 12.49
N SER A 340 -17.56 -17.17 11.51
CA SER A 340 -18.28 -18.37 11.10
C SER A 340 -17.38 -19.27 10.26
N VAL A 341 -17.40 -20.57 10.53
CA VAL A 341 -16.67 -21.59 9.77
C VAL A 341 -17.66 -22.55 9.12
N ALA A 342 -17.42 -22.88 7.85
CA ALA A 342 -18.21 -23.82 7.07
C ALA A 342 -17.32 -24.80 6.29
N THR A 343 -17.91 -25.85 5.71
CA THR A 343 -17.19 -26.79 4.85
C THR A 343 -17.40 -26.43 3.38
N LEU A 344 -16.42 -26.70 2.51
CA LEU A 344 -16.62 -26.49 1.08
C LEU A 344 -17.72 -27.41 0.53
N ASP A 345 -17.86 -28.62 1.09
CA ASP A 345 -18.92 -29.56 0.72
C ASP A 345 -20.33 -28.98 0.93
N SER A 346 -20.52 -28.13 1.96
CA SER A 346 -21.82 -27.48 2.21
C SER A 346 -22.04 -26.22 1.38
N MET A 347 -20.98 -25.50 1.04
CA MET A 347 -21.05 -24.19 0.40
C MET A 347 -20.99 -24.26 -1.14
N VAL A 348 -20.35 -25.29 -1.70
CA VAL A 348 -20.04 -25.37 -3.13
C VAL A 348 -20.73 -26.59 -3.77
N SER A 349 -21.83 -26.32 -4.48
CA SER A 349 -22.60 -27.35 -5.19
C SER A 349 -22.25 -27.46 -6.68
N GLY A 350 -21.74 -26.38 -7.28
CA GLY A 350 -21.42 -26.27 -8.70
C GLY A 350 -20.15 -27.01 -9.16
N PRO A 351 -19.78 -26.89 -10.44
CA PRO A 351 -18.50 -27.36 -10.95
C PRO A 351 -17.35 -26.56 -10.33
N VAL A 352 -16.21 -27.24 -10.12
CA VAL A 352 -14.95 -26.62 -9.71
C VAL A 352 -13.86 -27.26 -10.56
N ASP A 353 -13.17 -26.44 -11.34
CA ASP A 353 -12.05 -26.87 -12.19
C ASP A 353 -10.71 -26.62 -11.50
N PHE A 354 -10.66 -25.61 -10.62
CA PHE A 354 -9.46 -25.22 -9.88
C PHE A 354 -9.81 -24.80 -8.45
N LEU A 355 -9.06 -25.33 -7.48
CA LEU A 355 -9.20 -25.03 -6.06
C LEU A 355 -7.86 -24.52 -5.51
N LYS A 356 -7.84 -23.27 -5.03
CA LYS A 356 -6.70 -22.70 -4.31
C LYS A 356 -6.95 -22.83 -2.81
N ILE A 357 -5.96 -23.32 -2.07
CA ILE A 357 -5.98 -23.44 -0.59
C ILE A 357 -4.68 -22.87 -0.05
N ASP A 358 -4.78 -21.80 0.71
CA ASP A 358 -3.63 -21.11 1.29
C ASP A 358 -4.11 -20.49 2.59
N VAL A 359 -3.99 -21.30 3.63
CA VAL A 359 -4.64 -21.11 4.93
C VAL A 359 -3.67 -21.56 6.01
N GLU A 360 -2.97 -20.61 6.60
CA GLU A 360 -1.96 -20.74 7.67
C GLU A 360 -2.13 -21.93 8.66
N GLY A 361 -1.75 -23.14 8.25
CA GLY A 361 -1.78 -24.38 9.04
C GLY A 361 -3.11 -25.17 9.06
N MET A 362 -4.16 -24.70 8.37
CA MET A 362 -5.51 -25.30 8.36
C MET A 362 -5.76 -26.16 7.11
N GLU A 363 -4.74 -26.43 6.31
CA GLU A 363 -4.86 -26.99 4.97
C GLU A 363 -5.53 -28.36 4.99
N MET A 364 -5.11 -29.24 5.91
CA MET A 364 -5.67 -30.58 6.05
C MET A 364 -7.13 -30.55 6.51
N SER A 365 -7.51 -29.55 7.32
CA SER A 365 -8.90 -29.35 7.74
C SER A 365 -9.77 -28.93 6.56
N VAL A 366 -9.29 -28.00 5.74
CA VAL A 366 -9.98 -27.59 4.50
C VAL A 366 -10.13 -28.76 3.53
N LEU A 367 -9.08 -29.56 3.31
CA LEU A 367 -9.14 -30.75 2.46
C LEU A 367 -10.17 -31.77 2.96
N ALA A 368 -10.28 -31.97 4.28
CA ALA A 368 -11.29 -32.84 4.88
C ALA A 368 -12.72 -32.29 4.69
N GLY A 369 -12.90 -30.97 4.83
CA GLY A 369 -14.19 -30.29 4.59
C GLY A 369 -14.58 -30.16 3.10
N ALA A 370 -13.70 -30.56 2.19
CA ALA A 370 -13.90 -30.53 0.75
C ALA A 370 -13.92 -31.93 0.11
N GLU A 371 -14.01 -32.98 0.93
CA GLU A 371 -13.84 -34.36 0.45
C GLU A 371 -14.84 -34.73 -0.64
N GLN A 372 -16.12 -34.41 -0.47
CA GLN A 372 -17.15 -34.76 -1.45
C GLN A 372 -17.03 -33.92 -2.71
N LEU A 373 -16.70 -32.63 -2.57
CA LEU A 373 -16.43 -31.71 -3.67
C LEU A 373 -15.27 -32.20 -4.52
N ILE A 374 -14.11 -32.49 -3.91
CA ILE A 374 -12.89 -32.95 -4.58
C ILE A 374 -13.14 -34.31 -5.26
N ARG A 375 -13.87 -35.21 -4.61
CA ARG A 375 -14.22 -36.52 -5.17
C ARG A 375 -15.12 -36.38 -6.41
N ARG A 376 -16.10 -35.49 -6.37
CA ARG A 376 -17.08 -35.27 -7.44
C ARG A 376 -16.52 -34.51 -8.64
N THR A 377 -15.73 -33.47 -8.38
CA THR A 377 -15.31 -32.51 -9.42
C THR A 377 -13.88 -32.74 -9.91
N ARG A 378 -13.04 -33.42 -9.13
CA ARG A 378 -11.64 -33.74 -9.47
C ARG A 378 -10.86 -32.51 -9.98
N PRO A 379 -10.86 -31.37 -9.26
CA PRO A 379 -10.23 -30.14 -9.75
C PRO A 379 -8.71 -30.26 -9.78
N LEU A 380 -8.04 -29.38 -10.53
CA LEU A 380 -6.64 -29.05 -10.21
C LEU A 380 -6.61 -28.33 -8.86
N ILE A 381 -5.62 -28.60 -8.03
CA ILE A 381 -5.51 -27.97 -6.70
C ILE A 381 -4.15 -27.29 -6.58
N TYR A 382 -4.16 -26.02 -6.21
CA TYR A 382 -2.96 -25.29 -5.80
C TYR A 382 -3.04 -25.05 -4.29
N ILE A 383 -2.05 -25.56 -3.55
CA ILE A 383 -2.11 -25.60 -2.09
C ILE A 383 -0.77 -25.24 -1.46
N GLU A 384 -0.76 -24.25 -0.57
CA GLU A 384 0.37 -23.94 0.30
C GLU A 384 0.32 -24.88 1.51
N ILE A 385 1.30 -25.75 1.69
CA ILE A 385 1.35 -26.70 2.81
C ILE A 385 2.44 -26.28 3.80
N ALA A 386 2.05 -25.99 5.04
CA ALA A 386 3.00 -25.82 6.15
C ALA A 386 3.86 -27.08 6.35
N ASN A 387 5.15 -26.92 6.65
CA ASN A 387 6.10 -28.05 6.79
C ASN A 387 5.67 -29.10 7.82
N ALA A 388 4.93 -28.69 8.86
CA ALA A 388 4.39 -29.61 9.86
C ALA A 388 3.32 -30.56 9.31
N ASN A 389 2.66 -30.17 8.22
CA ASN A 389 1.57 -30.91 7.59
C ASN A 389 2.02 -31.77 6.39
N THR A 390 3.30 -31.69 5.98
CA THR A 390 3.83 -32.40 4.80
C THR A 390 3.57 -33.90 4.82
N SER A 391 3.80 -34.59 5.94
CA SER A 391 3.56 -36.04 6.02
C SER A 391 2.09 -36.40 5.83
N ALA A 392 1.19 -35.68 6.50
CA ALA A 392 -0.26 -35.90 6.36
C ALA A 392 -0.75 -35.57 4.94
N PHE A 393 -0.17 -34.54 4.31
CA PHE A 393 -0.48 -34.18 2.93
C PHE A 393 -0.05 -35.27 1.93
N VAL A 394 1.13 -35.88 2.11
CA VAL A 394 1.60 -36.99 1.27
C VAL A 394 0.67 -38.20 1.37
N GLU A 395 0.25 -38.56 2.58
CA GLU A 395 -0.74 -39.63 2.79
C GLU A 395 -2.08 -39.32 2.12
N TRP A 396 -2.52 -38.06 2.22
CA TRP A 396 -3.75 -37.60 1.58
C TRP A 396 -3.68 -37.68 0.05
N LEU A 397 -2.56 -37.32 -0.59
CA LEU A 397 -2.38 -37.41 -2.04
C LEU A 397 -2.62 -38.83 -2.55
N ASP A 398 -2.09 -39.83 -1.85
CA ASP A 398 -2.26 -41.23 -2.23
C ASP A 398 -3.70 -41.72 -2.04
N ALA A 399 -4.31 -41.37 -0.90
CA ALA A 399 -5.70 -41.72 -0.61
C ALA A 399 -6.69 -41.06 -1.60
N ALA A 400 -6.49 -39.77 -1.90
CA ALA A 400 -7.33 -38.99 -2.82
C ALA A 400 -7.01 -39.26 -4.30
N ARG A 401 -5.98 -40.06 -4.60
CA ARG A 401 -5.50 -40.38 -5.96
C ARG A 401 -5.14 -39.10 -6.73
N TYR A 402 -4.32 -38.26 -6.11
CA TYR A 402 -3.68 -37.07 -6.71
C TYR A 402 -2.18 -37.29 -6.86
N GLN A 403 -1.57 -36.53 -7.77
CA GLN A 403 -0.12 -36.48 -7.96
C GLN A 403 0.35 -35.03 -7.98
N VAL A 404 1.60 -34.80 -7.57
CA VAL A 404 2.24 -33.48 -7.67
C VAL A 404 2.67 -33.24 -9.11
N GLU A 405 2.16 -32.17 -9.70
CA GLU A 405 2.57 -31.70 -11.02
C GLU A 405 3.75 -30.72 -10.89
N ARG A 406 3.74 -29.88 -9.85
CA ARG A 406 4.78 -28.87 -9.62
C ARG A 406 4.91 -28.48 -8.16
N ILE A 407 6.13 -28.08 -7.78
CA ILE A 407 6.48 -27.45 -6.52
C ILE A 407 7.14 -26.11 -6.86
N PHE A 408 6.75 -25.02 -6.19
CA PHE A 408 7.27 -23.69 -6.50
C PHE A 408 8.33 -23.20 -5.51
N THR A 409 7.95 -22.99 -4.25
CA THR A 409 8.80 -22.35 -3.23
C THR A 409 8.83 -23.18 -1.95
N ASP A 410 9.95 -23.18 -1.21
CA ASP A 410 10.12 -23.85 0.09
C ASP A 410 10.80 -22.90 1.09
N LYS A 411 10.02 -22.37 2.05
CA LYS A 411 10.51 -21.53 3.16
C LYS A 411 9.66 -21.68 4.44
N GLY A 412 9.51 -22.91 4.94
CA GLY A 412 8.69 -23.20 6.13
C GLY A 412 7.27 -23.66 5.79
N HIS A 413 6.88 -23.46 4.54
CA HIS A 413 5.79 -24.09 3.81
C HIS A 413 6.29 -24.41 2.39
N ALA A 414 5.49 -25.13 1.61
CA ALA A 414 5.67 -25.21 0.16
C ALA A 414 4.36 -25.15 -0.64
N ASN A 415 4.41 -24.45 -1.78
CA ASN A 415 3.31 -24.35 -2.73
C ASN A 415 3.35 -25.53 -3.71
N TYR A 416 2.27 -26.31 -3.75
CA TYR A 416 2.10 -27.46 -4.62
C TYR A 416 0.97 -27.22 -5.63
N LEU A 417 1.24 -27.47 -6.91
CA LEU A 417 0.18 -27.73 -7.89
C LEU A 417 0.02 -29.24 -8.04
N ILE A 418 -1.19 -29.73 -7.80
CA ILE A 418 -1.51 -31.16 -7.86
C ILE A 418 -2.68 -31.43 -8.79
N ALA A 419 -2.69 -32.61 -9.40
CA ALA A 419 -3.71 -33.05 -10.34
C ALA A 419 -4.23 -34.45 -10.02
N PRO A 420 -5.48 -34.76 -10.42
CA PRO A 420 -6.00 -36.12 -10.43
C PRO A 420 -5.04 -37.10 -11.12
N LYS A 421 -4.67 -38.21 -10.47
CA LYS A 421 -4.00 -39.33 -11.15
C LYS A 421 -4.94 -39.83 -12.26
N VAL A 422 -4.46 -39.85 -13.50
CA VAL A 422 -5.18 -40.46 -14.62
C VAL A 422 -5.23 -41.96 -14.33
N VAL A 423 -6.43 -42.51 -14.17
CA VAL A 423 -6.59 -43.96 -14.06
C VAL A 423 -6.34 -44.52 -15.45
N ALA A 424 -5.22 -45.23 -15.61
CA ALA A 424 -4.86 -45.96 -16.82
C ALA A 424 -5.86 -47.08 -17.13
#